data_AF-A0A7V7ABK2-F1
#
_entry.id   AF-A0A7V7ABK2-F1
#
_cell.length_a   1.000
_cell.length_b   1.000
_cell.length_c   1.000
_cell.angle_alpha   90.00
_cell.angle_beta   90.00
_cell.angle_gamma   90.00
#
_symmetry.space_group_name_H-M   'P 1'
#
loop_
_entity.id
_entity.type
_entity.pdbx_description
1 polymer ?
#
loop_
_entity_poly.entity_id
_entity_poly.type
_entity_poly.pdbx_seq_one_letter_code
_entity_poly.pdbx_strand_id
1 'polypeptide(L)'
;MKINQKVLRRILTAVVVVLALAIGGFGNFLYTLSSYRSLQGHNPFEMGAKYQQSGLLSSYTSSQLVQKILDAMRPDADVQGIYRSIPLYQLNGTTYEEFSRYVALLSDLSDNRLDTFSPMSPSSRNILQNQMADHMPTEKEIINNSRYFWLENSKDPTNETRIPMLIQTSIQGEPYLSRAWVTRSIDLYDFSHYYFEVLKEGDVEMLARLISSDSNDEEVRMKKARAITDYYHSYDIDFDQHVHVRSLRMDEILIRIELSSEMNDMYGDSILTLNRDMRIISRDIGSFTVLDDIRTPLEDDTFTVMYRGNPVILVGEYYESDDIGAIFGPARSVDVHDLPDWINYEGNAKLINVYYPTISVQIIGIPDERNGWEGVVRSIVIFGKTVQTGDGVHPYMKLNELLLTYPFIDINRYTLRE
;
A
#
# COMPACT_ATOMS: atom_id res chain seq x y z
N MET A 1 -22.51 50.38 18.53
CA MET A 1 -23.08 49.29 19.34
C MET A 1 -21.93 48.51 19.96
N LYS A 2 -21.61 48.73 21.25
CA LYS A 2 -20.45 48.10 21.91
C LYS A 2 -20.81 46.67 22.29
N ILE A 3 -20.41 45.70 21.47
CA ILE A 3 -20.60 44.28 21.79
C ILE A 3 -19.73 43.96 23.01
N ASN A 4 -20.38 43.47 24.06
CA ASN A 4 -19.76 43.11 25.33
C ASN A 4 -18.69 42.04 25.09
N GLN A 5 -17.42 42.34 25.37
CA GLN A 5 -16.28 41.45 25.12
C GLN A 5 -16.43 40.08 25.82
N LYS A 6 -17.18 40.00 26.93
CA LYS A 6 -17.49 38.70 27.57
C LYS A 6 -18.43 37.83 26.73
N VAL A 7 -19.36 38.45 26.00
CA VAL A 7 -20.29 37.74 25.10
C VAL A 7 -19.54 37.29 23.85
N LEU A 8 -18.68 38.15 23.29
CA LEU A 8 -17.86 37.79 22.12
C LEU A 8 -16.90 36.63 22.44
N ARG A 9 -16.25 36.63 23.61
CA ARG A 9 -15.41 35.49 24.04
C ARG A 9 -16.20 34.20 24.17
N ARG A 10 -17.41 34.23 24.76
CA ARG A 10 -18.24 33.02 24.92
C ARG A 10 -18.72 32.47 23.58
N ILE A 11 -19.08 33.34 22.63
CA ILE A 11 -19.46 32.92 21.27
C ILE A 11 -18.25 32.32 20.55
N LEU A 12 -17.07 32.95 20.64
CA LEU A 12 -15.86 32.42 20.02
C LEU A 12 -15.46 31.06 20.60
N THR A 13 -15.53 30.90 21.92
CA THR A 13 -15.23 29.61 22.58
C THR A 13 -16.27 28.55 22.20
N ALA A 14 -17.55 28.90 22.09
CA ALA A 14 -18.58 27.97 21.64
C ALA A 14 -18.37 27.54 20.17
N VAL A 15 -18.02 28.47 19.29
CA VAL A 15 -17.72 28.16 17.88
C VAL A 15 -16.46 27.30 17.75
N VAL A 16 -15.40 27.57 18.51
CA VAL A 16 -14.17 26.76 18.50
C VAL A 16 -14.42 25.37 19.08
N VAL A 17 -15.24 25.22 20.12
CA VAL A 17 -15.60 23.90 20.67
C VAL A 17 -16.50 23.12 19.70
N VAL A 18 -17.42 23.79 19.00
CA VAL A 18 -18.26 23.13 17.98
C VAL A 18 -17.45 22.73 16.74
N LEU A 19 -16.48 23.55 16.30
CA LEU A 19 -15.54 23.19 15.23
C LEU A 19 -14.57 22.08 15.64
N ALA A 20 -14.06 22.10 16.87
CA ALA A 20 -13.21 21.02 17.38
C ALA A 20 -13.98 19.70 17.55
N LEU A 21 -15.28 19.75 17.87
CA LEU A 21 -16.17 18.59 17.89
C LEU A 21 -16.59 18.13 16.48
N ALA A 22 -16.66 19.03 15.49
CA ALA A 22 -16.93 18.66 14.10
C ALA A 22 -15.70 18.04 13.41
N ILE A 23 -14.49 18.55 13.68
CA ILE A 23 -13.23 18.10 13.06
C ILE A 23 -12.63 16.90 13.82
N GLY A 24 -12.74 16.85 15.15
CA GLY A 24 -12.25 15.72 15.96
C GLY A 24 -13.29 14.63 16.23
N GLY A 25 -14.58 14.92 16.02
CA GLY A 25 -15.68 14.03 16.39
C GLY A 25 -16.14 13.08 15.29
N PHE A 26 -15.85 13.32 14.01
CA PHE A 26 -16.32 12.42 12.96
C PHE A 26 -15.57 11.08 12.97
N GLY A 27 -14.25 11.11 13.17
CA GLY A 27 -13.43 9.91 13.35
C GLY A 27 -13.77 9.13 14.63
N ASN A 28 -14.01 9.83 15.74
CA ASN A 28 -14.35 9.19 17.02
C ASN A 28 -15.81 8.70 17.08
N PHE A 29 -16.75 9.35 16.37
CA PHE A 29 -18.14 8.90 16.26
C PHE A 29 -18.25 7.63 15.42
N LEU A 30 -17.49 7.51 14.33
CA LEU A 30 -17.34 6.25 13.57
C LEU A 30 -16.65 5.16 14.41
N TYR A 31 -15.60 5.52 15.16
CA TYR A 31 -14.89 4.60 16.07
C TYR A 31 -15.77 4.09 17.23
N THR A 32 -16.66 4.93 17.76
CA THR A 32 -17.56 4.55 18.87
C THR A 32 -18.80 3.80 18.38
N LEU A 33 -19.32 4.10 17.18
CA LEU A 33 -20.42 3.33 16.58
C LEU A 33 -19.99 1.96 16.05
N SER A 34 -18.75 1.82 15.55
CA SER A 34 -18.20 0.53 15.11
C SER A 34 -17.86 -0.37 16.31
N SER A 35 -17.22 0.17 17.35
CA SER A 35 -16.81 -0.60 18.52
C SER A 35 -17.99 -0.99 19.43
N TYR A 36 -19.02 -0.13 19.57
CA TYR A 36 -20.21 -0.46 20.38
C TYR A 36 -21.16 -1.50 19.74
N ARG A 37 -21.13 -1.68 18.40
CA ARG A 37 -21.92 -2.72 17.70
C ARG A 37 -21.16 -4.02 17.47
N SER A 38 -19.82 -4.00 17.50
CA SER A 38 -18.96 -5.20 17.37
C SER A 38 -18.82 -6.01 18.67
N LEU A 39 -18.97 -5.38 19.84
CA LEU A 39 -18.74 -6.02 21.14
C LEU A 39 -19.88 -6.94 21.64
N GLN A 40 -21.01 -7.01 20.94
CA GLN A 40 -21.95 -8.10 21.18
C GLN A 40 -21.51 -9.32 20.37
N GLY A 41 -20.62 -10.13 20.97
CA GLY A 41 -20.29 -11.50 20.56
C GLY A 41 -21.47 -12.46 20.70
N HIS A 42 -22.66 -12.05 20.24
CA HIS A 42 -23.80 -12.93 20.07
C HIS A 42 -23.58 -13.70 18.79
N ASN A 43 -23.39 -15.00 18.94
CA ASN A 43 -23.36 -15.95 17.84
C ASN A 43 -24.70 -15.84 17.06
N PRO A 44 -24.74 -15.27 15.84
CA PRO A 44 -26.01 -15.05 15.12
C PRO A 44 -26.72 -16.36 14.77
N PHE A 45 -26.03 -17.49 14.90
CA PHE A 45 -26.56 -18.83 14.69
C PHE A 45 -27.49 -19.33 15.82
N GLU A 46 -27.46 -18.74 17.03
CA GLU A 46 -28.46 -19.06 18.07
C GLU A 46 -29.85 -18.46 17.76
N MET A 47 -29.91 -17.34 17.03
CA MET A 47 -31.18 -16.79 16.53
C MET A 47 -31.68 -17.49 15.27
N GLY A 48 -30.79 -18.02 14.42
CA GLY A 48 -31.15 -18.76 13.20
C GLY A 48 -31.98 -20.02 13.45
N ALA A 49 -31.80 -20.68 14.60
CA ALA A 49 -32.57 -21.87 14.97
C ALA A 49 -34.07 -21.61 15.21
N LYS A 50 -34.48 -20.35 15.47
CA LYS A 50 -35.90 -19.99 15.61
C LYS A 50 -36.60 -19.63 14.30
N TYR A 51 -35.87 -19.41 13.21
CA TYR A 51 -36.45 -19.01 11.92
C TYR A 51 -36.63 -20.17 10.92
N GLN A 52 -36.16 -21.38 11.25
CA GLN A 52 -36.38 -22.57 10.41
C GLN A 52 -37.83 -23.08 10.39
N GLN A 53 -38.75 -22.47 11.14
CA GLN A 53 -40.15 -22.94 11.23
C GLN A 53 -41.16 -22.30 10.27
N SER A 54 -40.74 -21.40 9.37
CA SER A 54 -41.61 -20.98 8.25
C SER A 54 -41.09 -21.53 6.94
N GLY A 55 -41.56 -22.73 6.57
CA GLY A 55 -41.30 -23.30 5.25
C GLY A 55 -41.86 -22.39 4.15
N LEU A 56 -40.98 -21.81 3.32
CA LEU A 56 -41.20 -21.37 1.92
C LEU A 56 -40.07 -20.47 1.34
N LEU A 57 -38.86 -20.43 1.90
CA LEU A 57 -37.73 -19.77 1.24
C LEU A 57 -36.61 -20.79 1.02
N SER A 58 -36.46 -21.24 -0.23
CA SER A 58 -35.28 -22.00 -0.67
C SER A 58 -34.03 -21.16 -0.46
N SER A 59 -33.01 -21.71 0.21
CA SER A 59 -31.72 -21.03 0.36
C SER A 59 -31.06 -20.83 -1.00
N TYR A 60 -30.38 -19.71 -1.18
CA TYR A 60 -29.55 -19.50 -2.37
C TYR A 60 -28.22 -20.24 -2.20
N THR A 61 -27.75 -20.90 -3.25
CA THR A 61 -26.35 -21.37 -3.36
C THR A 61 -25.39 -20.18 -3.45
N SER A 62 -24.08 -20.40 -3.25
CA SER A 62 -23.08 -19.32 -3.37
C SER A 62 -23.16 -18.59 -4.71
N SER A 63 -23.29 -19.33 -5.81
CA SER A 63 -23.42 -18.75 -7.15
C SER A 63 -24.72 -17.96 -7.33
N GLN A 64 -25.82 -18.40 -6.73
CA GLN A 64 -27.08 -17.65 -6.76
C GLN A 64 -26.99 -16.35 -5.93
N LEU A 65 -26.29 -16.35 -4.80
CA LEU A 65 -26.03 -15.12 -4.04
C LEU A 65 -25.18 -14.13 -4.85
N VAL A 66 -24.10 -14.58 -5.50
CA VAL A 66 -23.29 -13.72 -6.40
C VAL A 66 -24.15 -13.15 -7.52
N GLN A 67 -24.99 -13.98 -8.15
CA GLN A 67 -25.90 -13.52 -9.20
C GLN A 67 -26.88 -12.46 -8.67
N LYS A 68 -27.41 -12.62 -7.45
CA LYS A 68 -28.29 -11.60 -6.84
C LYS A 68 -27.56 -10.27 -6.61
N ILE A 69 -26.28 -10.31 -6.27
CA ILE A 69 -25.47 -9.09 -6.12
C ILE A 69 -25.27 -8.44 -7.50
N LEU A 70 -24.90 -9.18 -8.53
CA LEU A 70 -24.79 -8.66 -9.92
C LEU A 70 -26.14 -8.14 -10.46
N ASP A 71 -27.25 -8.78 -10.09
CA ASP A 71 -28.59 -8.30 -10.44
C ASP A 71 -28.95 -7.01 -9.70
N ALA A 72 -28.41 -6.77 -8.51
CA ALA A 72 -28.59 -5.51 -7.79
C ALA A 72 -27.73 -4.38 -8.38
N MET A 73 -26.61 -4.72 -9.02
CA MET A 73 -25.69 -3.76 -9.66
C MET A 73 -26.23 -3.18 -10.98
N ARG A 74 -27.36 -3.67 -11.49
CA ARG A 74 -27.93 -3.18 -12.75
C ARG A 74 -28.51 -1.76 -12.57
N PRO A 75 -28.35 -0.83 -13.54
CA PRO A 75 -28.86 0.54 -13.43
C PRO A 75 -30.38 0.64 -13.15
N ASP A 76 -31.15 -0.34 -13.60
CA ASP A 76 -32.60 -0.43 -13.48
C ASP A 76 -33.07 -1.40 -12.37
N ALA A 77 -32.16 -1.86 -11.51
CA ALA A 77 -32.46 -2.85 -10.48
C ALA A 77 -33.34 -2.28 -9.35
N ASP A 78 -34.36 -3.04 -8.95
CA ASP A 78 -35.01 -2.86 -7.65
C ASP A 78 -34.12 -3.46 -6.54
N VAL A 79 -33.10 -2.71 -6.13
CA VAL A 79 -32.13 -3.11 -5.10
C VAL A 79 -32.85 -3.50 -3.80
N GLN A 80 -33.93 -2.81 -3.45
CA GLN A 80 -34.71 -3.09 -2.25
C GLN A 80 -35.46 -4.43 -2.36
N GLY A 81 -36.11 -4.68 -3.49
CA GLY A 81 -36.76 -5.95 -3.79
C GLY A 81 -35.77 -7.12 -3.78
N ILE A 82 -34.60 -6.93 -4.39
CA ILE A 82 -33.52 -7.94 -4.41
C ILE A 82 -33.02 -8.22 -3.00
N TYR A 83 -32.69 -7.19 -2.21
CA TYR A 83 -32.28 -7.35 -0.81
C TYR A 83 -33.30 -8.14 0.00
N ARG A 84 -34.59 -7.80 -0.12
CA ARG A 84 -35.69 -8.50 0.57
C ARG A 84 -35.90 -9.93 0.11
N SER A 85 -35.46 -10.27 -1.11
CA SER A 85 -35.53 -11.64 -1.63
C SER A 85 -34.45 -12.56 -1.03
N ILE A 86 -33.36 -12.01 -0.49
CA ILE A 86 -32.28 -12.77 0.15
C ILE A 86 -32.71 -13.12 1.58
N PRO A 87 -32.68 -14.41 1.98
CA PRO A 87 -32.99 -14.78 3.35
C PRO A 87 -32.06 -14.10 4.36
N LEU A 88 -32.62 -13.60 5.47
CA LEU A 88 -31.87 -12.80 6.47
C LEU A 88 -30.62 -13.49 7.02
N TYR A 89 -30.68 -14.82 7.20
CA TYR A 89 -29.53 -15.59 7.68
C TYR A 89 -28.38 -15.62 6.64
N GLN A 90 -28.68 -15.48 5.35
CA GLN A 90 -27.68 -15.38 4.28
C GLN A 90 -27.10 -13.96 4.14
N LEU A 91 -27.69 -12.96 4.80
CA LEU A 91 -27.15 -11.59 4.86
C LEU A 91 -26.25 -11.37 6.08
N ASN A 92 -26.24 -12.30 7.04
CA ASN A 92 -25.40 -12.25 8.24
C ASN A 92 -25.44 -10.88 8.97
N GLY A 93 -26.64 -10.30 9.06
CA GLY A 93 -26.85 -9.02 9.73
C GLY A 93 -26.52 -7.77 8.89
N THR A 94 -26.12 -7.94 7.62
CA THR A 94 -25.96 -6.83 6.67
C THR A 94 -27.29 -6.10 6.48
N THR A 95 -27.30 -4.81 6.78
CA THR A 95 -28.48 -3.95 6.63
C THR A 95 -28.73 -3.60 5.16
N TYR A 96 -29.94 -3.14 4.85
CA TYR A 96 -30.27 -2.67 3.49
C TYR A 96 -29.36 -1.53 3.04
N GLU A 97 -29.04 -0.59 3.94
CA GLU A 97 -28.15 0.54 3.66
C GLU A 97 -26.73 0.08 3.32
N GLU A 98 -26.15 -0.80 4.14
CA GLU A 98 -24.82 -1.38 3.88
C GLU A 98 -24.80 -2.17 2.56
N PHE A 99 -25.83 -2.99 2.31
CA PHE A 99 -25.97 -3.74 1.06
C PHE A 99 -26.07 -2.80 -0.16
N SER A 100 -26.92 -1.77 -0.08
CA SER A 100 -27.12 -0.81 -1.16
C SER A 100 -25.85 -0.02 -1.47
N ARG A 101 -25.12 0.44 -0.44
CA ARG A 101 -23.84 1.13 -0.61
C ARG A 101 -22.79 0.23 -1.25
N TYR A 102 -22.68 -1.01 -0.79
CA TYR A 102 -21.73 -1.97 -1.35
C TYR A 102 -22.02 -2.32 -2.81
N VAL A 103 -23.29 -2.51 -3.16
CA VAL A 103 -23.72 -2.72 -4.55
C VAL A 103 -23.40 -1.50 -5.41
N ALA A 104 -23.71 -0.30 -4.95
CA ALA A 104 -23.42 0.94 -5.68
C ALA A 104 -21.90 1.12 -5.90
N LEU A 105 -21.11 0.86 -4.86
CA LEU A 105 -19.66 0.86 -4.93
C LEU A 105 -19.16 -0.12 -5.99
N LEU A 106 -19.59 -1.39 -5.94
CA LEU A 106 -19.16 -2.39 -6.93
C LEU A 106 -19.52 -2.01 -8.36
N SER A 107 -20.65 -1.31 -8.55
CA SER A 107 -21.06 -0.80 -9.86
C SER A 107 -20.17 0.35 -10.36
N ASP A 108 -19.51 1.07 -9.45
CA ASP A 108 -18.66 2.22 -9.73
C ASP A 108 -17.18 1.84 -9.94
N LEU A 109 -16.72 0.70 -9.39
CA LEU A 109 -15.31 0.28 -9.50
C LEU A 109 -14.79 0.04 -10.91
N SER A 110 -15.66 -0.02 -11.91
CA SER A 110 -15.25 -0.32 -13.27
C SER A 110 -15.96 0.59 -14.26
N ASP A 111 -15.16 1.32 -15.05
CA ASP A 111 -15.63 2.15 -16.18
C ASP A 111 -16.56 1.36 -17.11
N ASN A 112 -16.37 0.04 -17.15
CA ASN A 112 -17.26 -0.91 -17.78
C ASN A 112 -17.91 -1.83 -16.74
N ARG A 113 -19.24 -1.84 -16.70
CA ARG A 113 -20.06 -2.60 -15.75
C ARG A 113 -19.68 -4.10 -15.64
N LEU A 114 -19.44 -4.55 -14.40
CA LEU A 114 -19.37 -5.98 -14.04
C LEU A 114 -20.74 -6.64 -14.25
N ASP A 115 -20.80 -7.69 -15.07
CA ASP A 115 -22.07 -8.32 -15.48
C ASP A 115 -22.06 -9.85 -15.45
N THR A 116 -20.90 -10.46 -15.22
CA THR A 116 -20.74 -11.91 -15.12
C THR A 116 -19.80 -12.29 -13.98
N PHE A 117 -19.74 -13.58 -13.66
CA PHE A 117 -18.80 -14.10 -12.68
C PHE A 117 -18.31 -15.50 -13.04
N SER A 118 -17.13 -15.84 -12.54
CA SER A 118 -16.54 -17.18 -12.69
C SER A 118 -15.90 -17.65 -11.38
N PRO A 119 -15.88 -18.97 -11.09
CA PRO A 119 -15.18 -19.47 -9.91
C PRO A 119 -13.66 -19.31 -10.07
N MET A 120 -12.98 -18.91 -9.00
CA MET A 120 -11.52 -18.79 -9.04
C MET A 120 -10.83 -20.15 -9.14
N SER A 121 -9.72 -20.20 -9.90
CA SER A 121 -8.84 -21.36 -9.95
C SER A 121 -8.21 -21.64 -8.57
N PRO A 122 -7.83 -22.90 -8.26
CA PRO A 122 -7.19 -23.23 -6.99
C PRO A 122 -5.90 -22.45 -6.72
N SER A 123 -5.10 -22.18 -7.75
CA SER A 123 -3.86 -21.38 -7.60
C SER A 123 -4.15 -19.94 -7.20
N SER A 124 -5.07 -19.28 -7.90
CA SER A 124 -5.47 -17.89 -7.60
C SER A 124 -6.09 -17.77 -6.21
N ARG A 125 -6.93 -18.75 -5.84
CA ARG A 125 -7.51 -18.83 -4.51
C ARG A 125 -6.44 -18.93 -3.43
N ASN A 126 -5.47 -19.84 -3.58
CA ASN A 126 -4.40 -20.01 -2.59
C ASN A 126 -3.56 -18.74 -2.43
N ILE A 127 -3.27 -18.03 -3.53
CA ILE A 127 -2.55 -16.76 -3.47
C ILE A 127 -3.34 -15.72 -2.66
N LEU A 128 -4.62 -15.48 -3.01
CA LEU A 128 -5.46 -14.52 -2.30
C LEU A 128 -5.67 -14.91 -0.84
N GLN A 129 -5.93 -16.19 -0.57
CA GLN A 129 -6.14 -16.69 0.78
C GLN A 129 -4.91 -16.47 1.67
N ASN A 130 -3.70 -16.70 1.15
CA ASN A 130 -2.46 -16.44 1.88
C ASN A 130 -2.27 -14.94 2.12
N GLN A 131 -2.47 -14.10 1.10
CA GLN A 131 -2.37 -12.64 1.21
C GLN A 131 -3.34 -12.08 2.26
N MET A 132 -4.61 -12.49 2.19
CA MET A 132 -5.64 -12.06 3.13
C MET A 132 -5.34 -12.55 4.55
N ALA A 133 -4.85 -13.78 4.72
CA ALA A 133 -4.49 -14.32 6.03
C ALA A 133 -3.30 -13.59 6.66
N ASP A 134 -2.36 -13.09 5.85
CA ASP A 134 -1.23 -12.28 6.30
C ASP A 134 -1.67 -10.86 6.71
N HIS A 135 -2.65 -10.28 6.00
CA HIS A 135 -3.19 -8.95 6.30
C HIS A 135 -4.18 -8.96 7.48
N MET A 136 -5.03 -9.98 7.56
CA MET A 136 -6.14 -10.10 8.51
C MET A 136 -6.15 -11.46 9.21
N PRO A 137 -5.17 -11.74 10.11
CA PRO A 137 -5.04 -13.04 10.76
C PRO A 137 -6.26 -13.39 11.64
N THR A 138 -6.98 -12.39 12.16
CA THR A 138 -8.20 -12.57 12.97
C THR A 138 -9.40 -13.06 12.15
N GLU A 139 -9.40 -12.84 10.84
CA GLU A 139 -10.50 -13.21 9.92
C GLU A 139 -10.21 -14.52 9.16
N LYS A 140 -9.17 -15.26 9.59
CA LYS A 140 -8.71 -16.49 8.92
C LYS A 140 -9.81 -17.53 8.74
N GLU A 141 -10.74 -17.63 9.67
CA GLU A 141 -11.89 -18.55 9.54
C GLU A 141 -12.82 -18.14 8.40
N ILE A 142 -13.18 -16.85 8.32
CA ILE A 142 -14.00 -16.30 7.24
C ILE A 142 -13.33 -16.51 5.88
N ILE A 143 -12.02 -16.24 5.81
CA ILE A 143 -11.22 -16.39 4.60
C ILE A 143 -11.17 -17.87 4.16
N ASN A 144 -10.87 -18.79 5.08
CA ASN A 144 -10.75 -20.22 4.77
C ASN A 144 -12.08 -20.87 4.39
N ASN A 145 -13.17 -20.45 5.04
CA ASN A 145 -14.51 -21.00 4.83
C ASN A 145 -15.31 -20.22 3.79
N SER A 146 -14.66 -19.83 2.69
CA SER A 146 -15.28 -19.07 1.61
C SER A 146 -15.25 -19.79 0.27
N ARG A 147 -16.22 -19.49 -0.58
CA ARG A 147 -16.20 -19.72 -2.02
C ARG A 147 -15.75 -18.44 -2.70
N TYR A 148 -14.85 -18.59 -3.66
CA TYR A 148 -14.13 -17.49 -4.29
C TYR A 148 -14.57 -17.35 -5.75
N PHE A 149 -14.97 -16.15 -6.12
CA PHE A 149 -15.44 -15.80 -7.45
C PHE A 149 -14.69 -14.58 -7.97
N TRP A 150 -14.45 -14.54 -9.27
CA TRP A 150 -14.14 -13.33 -10.00
C TRP A 150 -15.45 -12.71 -10.47
N LEU A 151 -15.67 -11.44 -10.15
CA LEU A 151 -16.62 -10.61 -10.89
C LEU A 151 -15.90 -10.06 -12.12
N GLU A 152 -16.54 -10.18 -13.27
CA GLU A 152 -15.93 -9.87 -14.55
C GLU A 152 -16.90 -9.03 -15.40
N ASN A 153 -16.33 -8.26 -16.31
CA ASN A 153 -17.09 -7.67 -17.40
C ASN A 153 -16.98 -8.61 -18.61
N SER A 154 -18.11 -9.16 -19.05
CA SER A 154 -18.19 -10.07 -20.20
C SER A 154 -17.71 -9.45 -21.52
N LYS A 155 -17.63 -8.11 -21.58
CA LYS A 155 -17.20 -7.33 -22.75
C LYS A 155 -15.75 -6.86 -22.66
N ASP A 156 -15.05 -7.14 -21.57
CA ASP A 156 -13.62 -6.84 -21.45
C ASP A 156 -12.79 -8.05 -21.93
N PRO A 157 -12.24 -8.02 -23.15
CA PRO A 157 -11.45 -9.14 -23.68
C PRO A 157 -10.10 -9.27 -22.97
N THR A 158 -9.63 -8.20 -22.31
CA THR A 158 -8.33 -8.16 -21.63
C THR A 158 -8.41 -8.68 -20.21
N ASN A 159 -9.62 -8.79 -19.63
CA ASN A 159 -9.85 -9.16 -18.24
C ASN A 159 -9.03 -8.30 -17.27
N GLU A 160 -8.86 -7.03 -17.61
CA GLU A 160 -8.06 -6.09 -16.84
C GLU A 160 -8.75 -5.70 -15.52
N THR A 161 -10.08 -5.83 -15.46
CA THR A 161 -10.86 -5.53 -14.26
C THR A 161 -11.55 -6.80 -13.75
N ARG A 162 -10.89 -7.52 -12.85
CA ARG A 162 -11.44 -8.69 -12.16
C ARG A 162 -11.52 -8.39 -10.67
N ILE A 163 -12.74 -8.27 -10.15
CA ILE A 163 -12.96 -7.97 -8.73
C ILE A 163 -13.17 -9.27 -7.96
N PRO A 164 -12.33 -9.60 -6.96
CA PRO A 164 -12.56 -10.74 -6.08
C PRO A 164 -13.87 -10.60 -5.29
N MET A 165 -14.66 -11.66 -5.23
CA MET A 165 -15.80 -11.77 -4.31
C MET A 165 -15.75 -13.09 -3.56
N LEU A 166 -15.89 -13.00 -2.23
CA LEU A 166 -15.97 -14.16 -1.34
C LEU A 166 -17.39 -14.31 -0.80
N ILE A 167 -17.95 -15.51 -0.95
CA ILE A 167 -19.19 -15.92 -0.28
C ILE A 167 -18.83 -16.94 0.78
N GLN A 168 -19.07 -16.59 2.04
CA GLN A 168 -18.75 -17.43 3.19
C GLN A 168 -19.69 -18.61 3.28
N THR A 169 -19.24 -19.66 3.96
CA THR A 169 -19.99 -20.88 4.23
C THR A 169 -20.10 -21.04 5.75
N SER A 170 -21.31 -21.19 6.26
CA SER A 170 -21.57 -21.47 7.68
C SER A 170 -21.09 -22.87 8.06
N ILE A 171 -21.09 -23.16 9.37
CA ILE A 171 -20.74 -24.49 9.91
C ILE A 171 -21.66 -25.57 9.33
N GLN A 172 -22.90 -25.24 9.00
CA GLN A 172 -23.89 -26.14 8.39
C GLN A 172 -23.75 -26.28 6.87
N GLY A 173 -22.79 -25.59 6.25
CA GLY A 173 -22.59 -25.63 4.79
C GLY A 173 -23.44 -24.60 4.01
N GLU A 174 -24.27 -23.80 4.69
CA GLU A 174 -25.11 -22.80 4.04
C GLU A 174 -24.31 -21.54 3.71
N PRO A 175 -24.43 -20.99 2.48
CA PRO A 175 -23.67 -19.83 2.08
C PRO A 175 -24.31 -18.52 2.58
N TYR A 176 -23.48 -17.53 2.85
CA TYR A 176 -23.91 -16.20 3.29
C TYR A 176 -22.92 -15.11 2.84
N LEU A 177 -23.42 -13.88 2.73
CA LEU A 177 -22.63 -12.66 2.55
C LEU A 177 -22.27 -12.11 3.92
N SER A 178 -20.99 -12.14 4.29
CA SER A 178 -20.51 -11.59 5.56
C SER A 178 -20.68 -10.08 5.63
N ARG A 179 -21.25 -9.59 6.74
CA ARG A 179 -21.29 -8.15 7.01
C ARG A 179 -19.89 -7.54 7.13
N ALA A 180 -18.93 -8.29 7.65
CA ALA A 180 -17.54 -7.83 7.76
C ALA A 180 -16.91 -7.64 6.38
N TRP A 181 -17.20 -8.52 5.42
CA TRP A 181 -16.76 -8.36 4.03
C TRP A 181 -17.32 -7.07 3.41
N VAL A 182 -18.63 -6.86 3.54
CA VAL A 182 -19.34 -5.70 3.01
C VAL A 182 -18.82 -4.39 3.61
N THR A 183 -18.80 -4.29 4.94
CA THR A 183 -18.43 -3.05 5.65
C THR A 183 -16.97 -2.69 5.47
N ARG A 184 -16.03 -3.64 5.58
CA ARG A 184 -14.60 -3.34 5.39
C ARG A 184 -14.27 -2.95 3.95
N SER A 185 -14.97 -3.51 2.96
CA SER A 185 -14.80 -3.09 1.56
C SER A 185 -15.27 -1.65 1.35
N ILE A 186 -16.39 -1.27 1.97
CA ILE A 186 -16.85 0.13 1.98
C ILE A 186 -15.82 1.03 2.68
N ASP A 187 -15.36 0.65 3.88
CA ASP A 187 -14.41 1.47 4.64
C ASP A 187 -13.10 1.70 3.89
N LEU A 188 -12.59 0.69 3.17
CA LEU A 188 -11.38 0.82 2.32
C LEU A 188 -11.58 1.79 1.17
N TYR A 189 -12.73 1.73 0.50
CA TYR A 189 -13.06 2.61 -0.61
C TYR A 189 -13.33 4.06 -0.14
N ASP A 190 -14.05 4.23 0.97
CA ASP A 190 -14.27 5.55 1.58
C ASP A 190 -12.93 6.17 2.01
N PHE A 191 -12.03 5.37 2.61
CA PHE A 191 -10.69 5.83 2.96
C PHE A 191 -9.85 6.20 1.74
N SER A 192 -9.91 5.43 0.64
CA SER A 192 -9.17 5.76 -0.57
C SER A 192 -9.63 7.07 -1.19
N HIS A 193 -10.95 7.31 -1.22
CA HIS A 193 -11.50 8.58 -1.69
C HIS A 193 -11.00 9.74 -0.85
N TYR A 194 -11.08 9.61 0.47
CA TYR A 194 -10.59 10.64 1.38
C TYR A 194 -9.09 10.91 1.23
N TYR A 195 -8.29 9.86 1.05
CA TYR A 195 -6.85 9.98 0.78
C TYR A 195 -6.57 10.82 -0.47
N PHE A 196 -7.28 10.56 -1.57
CA PHE A 196 -7.10 11.30 -2.81
C PHE A 196 -7.68 12.72 -2.77
N GLU A 197 -8.77 12.96 -2.04
CA GLU A 197 -9.27 14.32 -1.79
C GLU A 197 -8.21 15.16 -1.05
N VAL A 198 -7.64 14.62 0.03
CA VAL A 198 -6.58 15.28 0.79
C VAL A 198 -5.35 15.54 -0.07
N LEU A 199 -4.99 14.59 -0.94
CA LEU A 199 -3.88 14.74 -1.88
C LEU A 199 -4.17 15.83 -2.93
N LYS A 200 -5.39 15.86 -3.49
CA LYS A 200 -5.87 16.88 -4.45
C LYS A 200 -5.84 18.28 -3.84
N GLU A 201 -6.23 18.42 -2.57
CA GLU A 201 -6.20 19.69 -1.84
C GLU A 201 -4.78 20.12 -1.43
N GLY A 202 -3.81 19.20 -1.43
CA GLY A 202 -2.45 19.46 -0.95
C GLY A 202 -2.37 19.64 0.57
N ASP A 203 -3.31 19.10 1.34
CA ASP A 203 -3.28 19.15 2.81
C ASP A 203 -2.27 18.14 3.36
N VAL A 204 -1.02 18.58 3.40
CA VAL A 204 0.12 17.81 3.92
C VAL A 204 -0.11 17.36 5.37
N GLU A 205 -0.74 18.17 6.22
CA GLU A 205 -0.94 17.83 7.63
C GLU A 205 -1.93 16.68 7.78
N MET A 206 -3.04 16.74 7.04
CA MET A 206 -4.00 15.64 7.01
C MET A 206 -3.38 14.40 6.37
N LEU A 207 -2.64 14.54 5.27
CA LEU A 207 -1.96 13.42 4.61
C LEU A 207 -0.97 12.72 5.55
N ALA A 208 -0.21 13.48 6.34
CA ALA A 208 0.71 12.95 7.35
C ALA A 208 0.02 12.12 8.44
N ARG A 209 -1.29 12.29 8.65
CA ARG A 209 -2.09 11.48 9.57
C ARG A 209 -2.67 10.22 8.90
N LEU A 210 -2.80 10.22 7.59
CA LEU A 210 -3.34 9.10 6.80
C LEU A 210 -2.29 8.07 6.39
N ILE A 211 -1.04 8.51 6.23
CA ILE A 211 0.05 7.63 5.81
C ILE A 211 0.74 6.95 7.00
N SER A 212 1.20 5.72 6.77
CA SER A 212 2.01 4.98 7.72
C SER A 212 3.50 5.29 7.57
N SER A 213 4.20 5.31 8.71
CA SER A 213 5.65 5.28 8.77
C SER A 213 6.11 4.41 9.93
N ASP A 214 7.29 3.79 9.78
CA ASP A 214 7.94 3.06 10.88
C ASP A 214 8.35 3.99 12.04
N SER A 215 8.33 5.32 11.83
CA SER A 215 8.52 6.32 12.87
C SER A 215 7.23 7.02 13.27
N ASN A 216 7.05 7.18 14.58
CA ASN A 216 5.99 8.01 15.17
C ASN A 216 6.36 9.49 15.27
N ASP A 217 7.54 9.89 14.77
CA ASP A 217 7.98 11.27 14.74
C ASP A 217 7.14 12.10 13.76
N GLU A 218 6.67 13.26 14.21
CA GLU A 218 5.83 14.14 13.41
C GLU A 218 6.60 14.73 12.23
N GLU A 219 7.87 15.08 12.41
CA GLU A 219 8.70 15.65 11.35
C GLU A 219 8.90 14.65 10.21
N VAL A 220 9.15 13.38 10.56
CA VAL A 220 9.28 12.28 9.59
C VAL A 220 7.99 12.10 8.79
N ARG A 221 6.83 12.02 9.45
CA ARG A 221 5.55 11.87 8.75
C ARG A 221 5.23 13.07 7.87
N MET A 222 5.51 14.29 8.33
CA MET A 222 5.32 15.51 7.54
C MET A 222 6.25 15.53 6.32
N LYS A 223 7.53 15.14 6.48
CA LYS A 223 8.48 15.04 5.36
C LYS A 223 8.00 14.03 4.31
N LYS A 224 7.51 12.87 4.74
CA LYS A 224 6.94 11.84 3.85
C LYS A 224 5.69 12.33 3.14
N ALA A 225 4.76 12.97 3.87
CA ALA A 225 3.54 13.54 3.29
C ALA A 225 3.85 14.61 2.24
N ARG A 226 4.78 15.54 2.53
CA ARG A 226 5.23 16.54 1.55
C ARG A 226 5.78 15.89 0.29
N ALA A 227 6.66 14.90 0.44
CA ALA A 227 7.24 14.21 -0.70
C ALA A 227 6.18 13.51 -1.57
N ILE A 228 5.12 12.95 -0.96
CA ILE A 228 3.97 12.39 -1.70
C ILE A 228 3.21 13.49 -2.42
N THR A 229 2.85 14.58 -1.73
CA THR A 229 2.13 15.72 -2.32
C THR A 229 2.90 16.33 -3.48
N ASP A 230 4.17 16.65 -3.28
CA ASP A 230 5.06 17.24 -4.30
C ASP A 230 5.19 16.31 -5.52
N TYR A 231 5.28 14.99 -5.29
CA TYR A 231 5.34 14.01 -6.38
C TYR A 231 4.07 14.05 -7.23
N TYR A 232 2.89 13.89 -6.64
CA TYR A 232 1.65 13.85 -7.43
C TYR A 232 1.28 15.21 -8.03
N HIS A 233 1.61 16.32 -7.37
CA HIS A 233 1.38 17.67 -7.89
C HIS A 233 2.36 18.05 -9.01
N SER A 234 3.43 17.27 -9.22
CA SER A 234 4.31 17.44 -10.38
C SER A 234 3.73 16.90 -11.70
N TYR A 235 2.61 16.17 -11.62
CA TYR A 235 1.88 15.63 -12.77
C TYR A 235 0.53 16.35 -12.94
N ASP A 236 0.01 16.35 -14.16
CA ASP A 236 -1.36 16.79 -14.44
C ASP A 236 -2.30 15.60 -14.22
N ILE A 237 -2.91 15.55 -13.02
CA ILE A 237 -3.79 14.46 -12.59
C ILE A 237 -5.20 15.00 -12.34
N ASP A 238 -6.15 14.62 -13.18
CA ASP A 238 -7.56 14.64 -12.81
C ASP A 238 -7.87 13.38 -11.99
N PHE A 239 -7.91 13.53 -10.66
CA PHE A 239 -8.17 12.40 -9.74
C PHE A 239 -9.51 11.70 -10.02
N ASP A 240 -10.47 12.35 -10.69
CA ASP A 240 -11.76 11.77 -11.02
C ASP A 240 -11.71 10.92 -12.32
N GLN A 241 -10.68 11.12 -13.15
CA GLN A 241 -10.53 10.43 -14.44
C GLN A 241 -9.30 9.52 -14.54
N HIS A 242 -8.27 9.77 -13.74
CA HIS A 242 -6.97 9.08 -13.83
C HIS A 242 -6.74 8.10 -12.68
N VAL A 243 -7.68 7.97 -11.74
CA VAL A 243 -7.57 7.06 -10.60
C VAL A 243 -8.62 5.97 -10.72
N HIS A 244 -8.17 4.73 -10.96
CA HIS A 244 -9.04 3.59 -11.22
C HIS A 244 -8.82 2.48 -10.21
N VAL A 245 -9.90 1.97 -9.61
CA VAL A 245 -9.81 0.79 -8.74
C VAL A 245 -9.66 -0.47 -9.58
N ARG A 246 -8.52 -1.14 -9.46
CA ARG A 246 -8.24 -2.41 -10.17
C ARG A 246 -8.79 -3.62 -9.44
N SER A 247 -8.79 -3.57 -8.11
CA SER A 247 -9.29 -4.65 -7.26
C SER A 247 -9.71 -4.10 -5.91
N LEU A 248 -10.81 -4.62 -5.38
CA LEU A 248 -11.26 -4.38 -4.02
C LEU A 248 -11.53 -5.71 -3.31
N ARG A 249 -10.99 -5.83 -2.11
CA ARG A 249 -11.23 -6.91 -1.15
C ARG A 249 -11.44 -6.30 0.22
N MET A 250 -11.94 -7.10 1.17
CA MET A 250 -12.07 -6.63 2.56
C MET A 250 -10.73 -6.26 3.23
N ASP A 251 -9.59 -6.76 2.73
CA ASP A 251 -8.25 -6.52 3.27
C ASP A 251 -7.44 -5.48 2.50
N GLU A 252 -7.82 -5.19 1.26
CA GLU A 252 -7.01 -4.40 0.35
C GLU A 252 -7.82 -3.78 -0.77
N ILE A 253 -7.46 -2.54 -1.12
CA ILE A 253 -7.80 -1.92 -2.39
C ILE A 253 -6.52 -1.67 -3.19
N LEU A 254 -6.54 -2.07 -4.46
CA LEU A 254 -5.49 -1.86 -5.45
C LEU A 254 -5.97 -0.81 -6.44
N ILE A 255 -5.18 0.25 -6.60
CA ILE A 255 -5.56 1.45 -7.35
C ILE A 255 -4.49 1.71 -8.40
N ARG A 256 -4.92 1.94 -9.63
CA ARG A 256 -4.07 2.39 -10.73
C ARG A 256 -4.23 3.90 -10.89
N ILE A 257 -3.11 4.59 -10.97
CA ILE A 257 -3.03 6.03 -11.18
C ILE A 257 -2.33 6.25 -12.52
N GLU A 258 -2.99 6.98 -13.41
CA GLU A 258 -2.43 7.45 -14.68
C GLU A 258 -1.77 8.81 -14.46
N LEU A 259 -0.46 8.87 -14.63
CA LEU A 259 0.34 10.07 -14.45
C LEU A 259 0.67 10.63 -15.82
N SER A 260 0.22 11.87 -16.09
CA SER A 260 0.53 12.57 -17.33
C SER A 260 1.43 13.77 -17.06
N SER A 261 2.45 13.95 -17.91
CA SER A 261 3.32 15.11 -17.86
C SER A 261 3.58 15.61 -19.29
N GLU A 262 3.36 16.91 -19.50
CA GLU A 262 3.76 17.59 -20.72
C GLU A 262 5.30 17.70 -20.73
N MET A 263 5.97 16.89 -21.55
CA MET A 263 7.38 17.10 -21.83
C MET A 263 7.51 18.07 -23.00
N ASN A 264 8.11 19.22 -22.70
CA ASN A 264 8.45 20.24 -23.68
C ASN A 264 9.74 19.81 -24.39
N ASP A 265 9.63 18.80 -25.25
CA ASP A 265 10.77 18.31 -26.02
C ASP A 265 11.04 19.23 -27.21
N MET A 266 12.32 19.38 -27.55
CA MET A 266 12.81 20.27 -28.63
C MET A 266 12.24 19.94 -30.03
N TYR A 267 11.44 18.87 -30.15
CA TYR A 267 10.83 18.36 -31.38
C TYR A 267 9.29 18.29 -31.36
N GLY A 268 8.63 18.84 -30.34
CA GLY A 268 7.18 18.96 -30.24
C GLY A 268 6.61 18.43 -28.92
N ASP A 269 5.41 18.90 -28.58
CA ASP A 269 4.69 18.52 -27.36
C ASP A 269 4.49 16.99 -27.35
N SER A 270 5.18 16.31 -26.44
CA SER A 270 5.01 14.87 -26.21
C SER A 270 4.50 14.67 -24.79
N ILE A 271 3.34 14.03 -24.66
CA ILE A 271 2.78 13.65 -23.36
C ILE A 271 3.35 12.29 -22.99
N LEU A 272 4.07 12.22 -21.88
CA LEU A 272 4.42 10.94 -21.27
C LEU A 272 3.29 10.52 -20.33
N THR A 273 2.74 9.33 -20.58
CA THR A 273 1.78 8.68 -19.67
C THR A 273 2.46 7.53 -18.95
N LEU A 274 2.52 7.60 -17.63
CA LEU A 274 3.05 6.55 -16.75
C LEU A 274 1.91 5.97 -15.91
N ASN A 275 1.80 4.64 -15.89
CA ASN A 275 0.85 3.96 -15.01
C ASN A 275 1.55 3.48 -13.74
N ARG A 276 0.92 3.76 -12.60
CA ARG A 276 1.43 3.40 -11.28
C ARG A 276 0.35 2.69 -10.48
N ASP A 277 0.74 1.63 -9.76
CA ASP A 277 -0.17 0.91 -8.87
C ASP A 277 0.13 1.26 -7.41
N MET A 278 -0.89 1.70 -6.67
CA MET A 278 -0.87 1.98 -5.23
C MET A 278 -1.77 0.97 -4.51
N ARG A 279 -1.40 0.58 -3.28
CA ARG A 279 -2.19 -0.33 -2.45
C ARG A 279 -2.55 0.32 -1.13
N ILE A 280 -3.77 0.11 -0.66
CA ILE A 280 -4.17 0.43 0.71
C ILE A 280 -4.60 -0.86 1.37
N ILE A 281 -3.92 -1.22 2.45
CA ILE A 281 -4.16 -2.46 3.20
C ILE A 281 -4.87 -2.12 4.50
N SER A 282 -5.98 -2.80 4.77
CA SER A 282 -6.61 -2.79 6.09
C SER A 282 -5.92 -3.83 6.99
N ARG A 283 -5.41 -3.37 8.14
CA ARG A 283 -4.80 -4.23 9.17
C ARG A 283 -5.81 -4.64 10.23
N ASP A 284 -6.74 -3.74 10.51
CA ASP A 284 -7.85 -3.94 11.44
C ASP A 284 -8.97 -2.94 11.11
N ILE A 285 -10.06 -2.99 11.88
CA ILE A 285 -11.20 -2.06 11.78
C ILE A 285 -10.70 -0.61 11.94
N GLY A 286 -10.84 0.18 10.87
CA GLY A 286 -10.43 1.58 10.84
C GLY A 286 -8.92 1.83 10.81
N SER A 287 -8.10 0.77 10.65
CA SER A 287 -6.63 0.89 10.56
C SER A 287 -6.16 0.54 9.15
N PHE A 288 -5.62 1.54 8.46
CA PHE A 288 -5.17 1.42 7.08
C PHE A 288 -3.68 1.70 6.94
N THR A 289 -3.04 1.09 5.95
CA THR A 289 -1.64 1.29 5.59
C THR A 289 -1.59 1.57 4.10
N VAL A 290 -1.17 2.77 3.73
CA VAL A 290 -0.94 3.16 2.34
C VAL A 290 0.45 2.68 1.93
N LEU A 291 0.51 1.81 0.93
CA LEU A 291 1.73 1.36 0.29
C LEU A 291 1.85 2.06 -1.06
N ASP A 292 2.62 3.14 -1.06
CA ASP A 292 2.93 3.95 -2.23
C ASP A 292 4.45 4.12 -2.36
N ASP A 293 5.07 3.25 -3.17
CA ASP A 293 6.53 3.20 -3.40
C ASP A 293 7.01 4.33 -4.34
N ILE A 294 7.02 5.58 -3.85
CA ILE A 294 7.50 6.71 -4.66
C ILE A 294 9.01 6.62 -4.76
N ARG A 295 9.49 6.26 -5.96
CA ARG A 295 10.93 6.17 -6.24
C ARG A 295 11.48 7.57 -6.44
N THR A 296 12.43 7.92 -5.57
CA THR A 296 13.23 9.13 -5.75
C THR A 296 14.49 8.72 -6.50
N PRO A 297 14.85 9.38 -7.62
CA PRO A 297 16.12 9.15 -8.28
C PRO A 297 17.25 9.26 -7.26
N LEU A 298 18.19 8.31 -7.30
CA LEU A 298 19.38 8.37 -6.45
C LEU A 298 20.36 9.37 -7.04
N GLU A 299 20.96 10.18 -6.19
CA GLU A 299 22.00 11.13 -6.60
C GLU A 299 23.37 10.43 -6.56
N ASP A 300 24.33 10.93 -7.33
CA ASP A 300 25.71 10.39 -7.35
C ASP A 300 26.33 10.36 -5.93
N ASP A 301 25.94 11.30 -5.07
CA ASP A 301 26.36 11.38 -3.67
C ASP A 301 25.93 10.14 -2.85
N THR A 302 24.80 9.50 -3.18
CA THR A 302 24.34 8.25 -2.54
C THR A 302 25.35 7.12 -2.73
N PHE A 303 26.04 7.10 -3.87
CA PHE A 303 27.04 6.09 -4.22
C PHE A 303 28.47 6.46 -3.82
N THR A 304 28.66 7.65 -3.26
CA THR A 304 29.94 8.13 -2.76
C THR A 304 30.14 7.72 -1.31
N VAL A 305 31.26 7.08 -1.00
CA VAL A 305 31.70 6.79 0.37
C VAL A 305 32.58 7.92 0.87
N MET A 306 32.24 8.41 2.06
CA MET A 306 32.92 9.47 2.78
C MET A 306 33.67 8.88 3.97
N TYR A 307 34.94 9.27 4.16
CA TYR A 307 35.73 8.96 5.35
C TYR A 307 36.07 10.25 6.09
N ARG A 308 35.59 10.37 7.34
CA ARG A 308 35.79 11.59 8.16
C ARG A 308 35.40 12.89 7.42
N GLY A 309 34.34 12.82 6.62
CA GLY A 309 33.79 13.96 5.87
C GLY A 309 34.45 14.25 4.52
N ASN A 310 35.41 13.44 4.06
CA ASN A 310 36.00 13.59 2.72
C ASN A 310 35.55 12.43 1.80
N PRO A 311 35.26 12.69 0.52
CA PRO A 311 34.96 11.63 -0.44
C PRO A 311 36.19 10.77 -0.68
N VAL A 312 36.03 9.46 -0.65
CA VAL A 312 37.15 8.52 -0.77
C VAL A 312 36.94 7.41 -1.78
N ILE A 313 35.70 6.95 -1.97
CA ILE A 313 35.38 5.90 -2.96
C ILE A 313 34.06 6.25 -3.61
N LEU A 314 33.98 6.25 -4.95
CA LEU A 314 32.74 6.28 -5.70
C LEU A 314 32.48 4.88 -6.26
N VAL A 315 31.31 4.31 -6.01
CA VAL A 315 30.93 3.01 -6.59
C VAL A 315 30.82 3.15 -8.12
N GLY A 316 31.42 2.22 -8.85
CA GLY A 316 31.54 2.27 -10.31
C GLY A 316 32.87 2.82 -10.83
N GLU A 317 33.70 3.40 -9.96
CA GLU A 317 35.01 3.94 -10.33
C GLU A 317 36.15 2.95 -10.11
N TYR A 318 37.28 3.22 -10.79
CA TYR A 318 38.51 2.44 -10.73
C TYR A 318 39.39 2.86 -9.54
N TYR A 319 39.93 1.88 -8.82
CA TYR A 319 40.86 2.10 -7.71
C TYR A 319 41.99 1.08 -7.70
N GLU A 320 43.10 1.47 -7.09
CA GLU A 320 44.20 0.57 -6.72
C GLU A 320 44.21 0.30 -5.21
N SER A 321 44.73 -0.86 -4.82
CA SER A 321 44.78 -1.28 -3.43
C SER A 321 45.56 -0.33 -2.51
N ASP A 322 46.59 0.34 -3.05
CA ASP A 322 47.40 1.31 -2.32
C ASP A 322 46.61 2.59 -2.00
N ASP A 323 45.74 3.06 -2.90
CA ASP A 323 44.90 4.24 -2.69
C ASP A 323 43.92 4.03 -1.54
N ILE A 324 43.24 2.88 -1.54
CA ILE A 324 42.29 2.52 -0.47
C ILE A 324 43.04 2.20 0.83
N GLY A 325 44.21 1.54 0.72
CA GLY A 325 45.07 1.22 1.84
C GLY A 325 45.62 2.45 2.57
N ALA A 326 45.90 3.53 1.86
CA ALA A 326 46.32 4.81 2.45
C ALA A 326 45.24 5.43 3.36
N ILE A 327 43.97 5.14 3.08
CA ILE A 327 42.82 5.72 3.78
C ILE A 327 42.37 4.83 4.94
N PHE A 328 42.21 3.53 4.70
CA PHE A 328 41.63 2.59 5.66
C PHE A 328 42.67 1.74 6.40
N GLY A 329 43.95 1.88 6.06
CA GLY A 329 45.02 1.01 6.50
C GLY A 329 45.10 -0.28 5.68
N PRO A 330 46.02 -1.21 6.02
CA PRO A 330 46.19 -2.45 5.27
C PRO A 330 44.92 -3.30 5.32
N ALA A 331 44.62 -3.99 4.20
CA ALA A 331 43.56 -4.97 4.15
C ALA A 331 43.81 -6.10 5.17
N ARG A 332 42.75 -6.55 5.84
CA ARG A 332 42.79 -7.68 6.77
C ARG A 332 42.81 -9.02 6.02
N SER A 333 42.09 -9.08 4.92
CA SER A 333 42.04 -10.23 4.02
C SER A 333 41.58 -9.80 2.62
N VAL A 334 41.98 -10.59 1.64
CA VAL A 334 41.60 -10.47 0.23
C VAL A 334 41.20 -11.85 -0.26
N ASP A 335 39.93 -11.99 -0.64
CA ASP A 335 39.39 -13.22 -1.20
C ASP A 335 39.17 -13.02 -2.70
N VAL A 336 39.76 -13.89 -3.52
CA VAL A 336 39.68 -13.82 -4.98
C VAL A 336 38.82 -14.97 -5.48
N HIS A 337 37.82 -14.65 -6.29
CA HIS A 337 36.90 -15.61 -6.89
C HIS A 337 36.83 -15.43 -8.40
N ASP A 338 36.46 -16.50 -9.10
CA ASP A 338 36.10 -16.38 -10.51
C ASP A 338 34.86 -15.50 -10.68
N LEU A 339 34.81 -14.77 -11.79
CA LEU A 339 33.63 -13.99 -12.14
C LEU A 339 32.44 -14.94 -12.38
N PRO A 340 31.24 -14.61 -11.87
CA PRO A 340 30.04 -15.33 -12.25
C PRO A 340 29.80 -15.28 -13.76
N ASP A 341 29.25 -16.37 -14.33
CA ASP A 341 29.01 -16.52 -15.78
C ASP A 341 28.19 -15.40 -16.42
N TRP A 342 27.41 -14.66 -15.63
CA TRP A 342 26.57 -13.56 -16.11
C TRP A 342 27.30 -12.20 -16.15
N ILE A 343 28.53 -12.11 -15.63
CA ILE A 343 29.40 -10.94 -15.80
C ILE A 343 30.30 -11.19 -17.01
N ASN A 344 29.96 -10.58 -18.13
CA ASN A 344 30.75 -10.70 -19.35
C ASN A 344 31.91 -9.69 -19.33
N TYR A 345 33.06 -10.13 -18.82
CA TYR A 345 34.30 -9.35 -18.82
C TYR A 345 35.37 -10.10 -19.61
N GLU A 346 35.98 -9.45 -20.59
CA GLU A 346 37.08 -10.05 -21.35
C GLU A 346 38.40 -9.97 -20.56
N GLY A 347 39.12 -11.08 -20.48
CA GLY A 347 40.46 -11.14 -19.87
C GLY A 347 40.53 -11.86 -18.52
N ASN A 348 41.58 -11.56 -17.74
CA ASN A 348 41.90 -12.25 -16.48
C ASN A 348 41.21 -11.65 -15.24
N ALA A 349 40.13 -10.87 -15.43
CA ALA A 349 39.43 -10.23 -14.33
C ALA A 349 38.82 -11.26 -13.37
N LYS A 350 38.79 -10.90 -12.09
CA LYS A 350 38.28 -11.69 -10.98
C LYS A 350 37.31 -10.87 -10.14
N LEU A 351 36.45 -11.55 -9.39
CA LEU A 351 35.68 -10.94 -8.32
C LEU A 351 36.54 -10.94 -7.06
N ILE A 352 36.94 -9.77 -6.59
CA ILE A 352 37.84 -9.60 -5.46
C ILE A 352 37.05 -8.99 -4.30
N ASN A 353 36.99 -9.69 -3.16
CA ASN A 353 36.40 -9.19 -1.92
C ASN A 353 37.52 -8.79 -0.96
N VAL A 354 37.57 -7.52 -0.57
CA VAL A 354 38.63 -6.93 0.24
C VAL A 354 38.04 -6.44 1.55
N TYR A 355 38.62 -6.86 2.67
CA TYR A 355 38.10 -6.53 4.00
C TYR A 355 39.04 -5.58 4.73
N TYR A 356 38.56 -4.36 4.98
CA TYR A 356 39.26 -3.34 5.75
C TYR A 356 38.70 -3.28 7.19
N PRO A 357 39.33 -2.52 8.10
CA PRO A 357 38.84 -2.40 9.47
C PRO A 357 37.43 -1.81 9.64
N THR A 358 36.93 -1.04 8.67
CA THR A 358 35.68 -0.29 8.77
C THR A 358 34.72 -0.47 7.59
N ILE A 359 35.20 -1.08 6.50
CA ILE A 359 34.42 -1.38 5.29
C ILE A 359 34.85 -2.73 4.71
N SER A 360 34.02 -3.31 3.86
CA SER A 360 34.45 -4.30 2.88
C SER A 360 34.07 -3.83 1.48
N VAL A 361 34.94 -4.08 0.52
CA VAL A 361 34.81 -3.62 -0.86
C VAL A 361 34.80 -4.85 -1.77
N GLN A 362 33.85 -4.90 -2.70
CA GLN A 362 33.83 -5.89 -3.77
C GLN A 362 34.20 -5.23 -5.09
N ILE A 363 35.09 -5.86 -5.83
CA ILE A 363 35.79 -5.28 -6.97
C ILE A 363 35.77 -6.26 -8.12
N ILE A 364 35.56 -5.76 -9.33
CA ILE A 364 35.85 -6.50 -10.55
C ILE A 364 37.18 -5.99 -11.07
N GLY A 365 38.21 -6.83 -11.00
CA GLY A 365 39.57 -6.36 -11.17
C GLY A 365 40.61 -7.45 -11.34
N ILE A 366 41.88 -7.05 -11.31
CA ILE A 366 43.04 -7.93 -11.47
C ILE A 366 43.76 -8.00 -10.12
N PRO A 367 43.92 -9.20 -9.52
CA PRO A 367 44.73 -9.37 -8.33
C PRO A 367 46.22 -9.44 -8.69
N ASP A 368 47.08 -8.94 -7.82
CA ASP A 368 48.54 -9.08 -7.94
C ASP A 368 49.09 -10.23 -7.06
N GLU A 369 50.38 -10.54 -7.20
CA GLU A 369 51.05 -11.62 -6.46
C GLU A 369 51.28 -11.32 -4.97
N ARG A 370 51.05 -10.08 -4.52
CA ARG A 370 51.27 -9.57 -3.17
C ARG A 370 49.96 -9.26 -2.42
N ASN A 371 48.83 -9.78 -2.89
CA ASN A 371 47.48 -9.48 -2.40
C ASN A 371 47.04 -8.02 -2.61
N GLY A 372 47.75 -7.26 -3.42
CA GLY A 372 47.24 -6.04 -4.02
C GLY A 372 46.25 -6.35 -5.15
N TRP A 373 45.57 -5.32 -5.60
CA TRP A 373 44.53 -5.42 -6.61
C TRP A 373 44.33 -4.06 -7.27
N GLU A 374 43.78 -4.09 -8.47
CA GLU A 374 43.30 -2.93 -9.20
C GLU A 374 41.98 -3.26 -9.90
N GLY A 375 41.03 -2.32 -9.96
CA GLY A 375 39.78 -2.57 -10.65
C GLY A 375 38.64 -1.65 -10.26
N VAL A 376 37.46 -1.96 -10.81
CA VAL A 376 36.25 -1.18 -10.61
C VAL A 376 35.52 -1.64 -9.36
N VAL A 377 35.22 -0.70 -8.47
CA VAL A 377 34.46 -0.96 -7.25
C VAL A 377 33.00 -1.19 -7.59
N ARG A 378 32.50 -2.38 -7.26
CA ARG A 378 31.13 -2.80 -7.57
C ARG A 378 30.17 -2.60 -6.42
N SER A 379 30.61 -2.89 -5.20
CA SER A 379 29.79 -2.69 -4.00
C SER A 379 30.66 -2.50 -2.77
N ILE A 380 30.10 -1.80 -1.78
CA ILE A 380 30.76 -1.51 -0.52
C ILE A 380 29.79 -1.82 0.61
N VAL A 381 30.27 -2.50 1.65
CA VAL A 381 29.54 -2.68 2.90
C VAL A 381 30.23 -1.87 3.97
N ILE A 382 29.50 -0.92 4.56
CA ILE A 382 30.01 -0.02 5.59
C ILE A 382 29.58 -0.54 6.96
N PHE A 383 30.51 -0.67 7.90
CA PHE A 383 30.20 -1.05 9.29
C PHE A 383 30.96 -0.20 10.34
N GLY A 384 31.92 0.62 9.92
CA GLY A 384 32.60 1.58 10.79
C GLY A 384 31.86 2.90 10.94
N LYS A 385 31.90 3.47 12.16
CA LYS A 385 31.21 4.72 12.51
C LYS A 385 31.81 5.99 11.90
N THR A 386 33.02 5.92 11.36
CA THR A 386 33.72 7.06 10.74
C THR A 386 33.52 7.13 9.23
N VAL A 387 32.70 6.23 8.71
CA VAL A 387 32.42 6.04 7.29
C VAL A 387 30.93 6.22 7.09
N GLN A 388 30.56 6.96 6.06
CA GLN A 388 29.18 7.24 5.69
C GLN A 388 29.09 7.35 4.16
N THR A 389 27.88 7.37 3.62
CA THR A 389 27.62 7.75 2.22
C THR A 389 27.62 9.27 2.07
N GLY A 390 27.62 9.80 0.84
CA GLY A 390 27.66 11.24 0.55
C GLY A 390 26.43 11.97 1.09
N ASP A 391 25.27 11.31 1.02
CA ASP A 391 24.00 11.73 1.64
C ASP A 391 23.99 11.65 3.19
N GLY A 392 25.08 11.17 3.80
CA GLY A 392 25.27 11.08 5.24
C GLY A 392 24.78 9.80 5.90
N VAL A 393 24.28 8.79 5.19
CA VAL A 393 23.87 7.51 5.81
C VAL A 393 25.08 6.76 6.39
N HIS A 394 24.95 6.30 7.63
CA HIS A 394 26.04 5.61 8.33
C HIS A 394 25.55 4.50 9.28
N PRO A 395 26.41 3.55 9.67
CA PRO A 395 26.07 2.54 10.66
C PRO A 395 25.60 3.18 11.97
N TYR A 396 24.56 2.61 12.57
CA TYR A 396 23.95 3.10 13.81
C TYR A 396 23.26 4.46 13.71
N MET A 397 23.01 4.98 12.50
CA MET A 397 22.13 6.14 12.29
C MET A 397 20.75 5.85 12.90
N LYS A 398 20.13 6.87 13.51
CA LYS A 398 18.79 6.71 14.06
C LYS A 398 17.78 6.54 12.93
N LEU A 399 16.75 5.73 13.17
CA LEU A 399 15.68 5.51 12.20
C LEU A 399 15.05 6.82 11.69
N ASN A 400 14.79 7.78 12.58
CA ASN A 400 14.20 9.07 12.18
C ASN A 400 15.13 9.85 11.26
N GLU A 401 16.44 9.86 11.53
CA GLU A 401 17.43 10.55 10.68
C GLU A 401 17.46 9.90 9.29
N LEU A 402 17.45 8.56 9.22
CA LEU A 402 17.38 7.83 7.96
C LEU A 402 16.10 8.12 7.18
N LEU A 403 14.94 8.17 7.84
CA LEU A 403 13.65 8.44 7.20
C LEU A 403 13.48 9.92 6.80
N LEU A 404 14.21 10.84 7.40
CA LEU A 404 14.27 12.24 6.93
C LEU A 404 15.07 12.36 5.63
N THR A 405 16.13 11.55 5.47
CA THR A 405 16.90 11.45 4.21
C THR A 405 16.10 10.68 3.15
N TYR A 406 15.51 9.53 3.52
CA TYR A 406 14.80 8.63 2.61
C TYR A 406 13.39 8.27 3.14
N PRO A 407 12.38 9.11 2.88
CA PRO A 407 11.04 8.97 3.48
C PRO A 407 10.26 7.70 3.11
N PHE A 408 10.63 7.03 2.01
CA PHE A 408 9.94 5.84 1.49
C PHE A 408 10.73 4.54 1.71
N ILE A 409 11.90 4.60 2.36
CA ILE A 409 12.78 3.43 2.49
C ILE A 409 12.15 2.33 3.37
N ASP A 410 11.24 2.70 4.28
CA ASP A 410 10.48 1.77 5.14
C ASP A 410 9.53 0.86 4.32
N ILE A 411 8.90 1.38 3.28
CA ILE A 411 8.04 0.62 2.36
C ILE A 411 8.85 -0.44 1.58
N ASN A 412 10.13 -0.14 1.30
CA ASN A 412 11.02 -0.97 0.50
C ASN A 412 11.99 -1.84 1.32
N ARG A 413 11.65 -2.13 2.59
CA ARG A 413 12.50 -2.94 3.49
C ARG A 413 13.93 -2.39 3.60
N TYR A 414 14.04 -1.07 3.70
CA TYR A 414 15.31 -0.36 3.86
C TYR A 414 16.27 -0.55 2.67
N THR A 415 15.70 -0.71 1.47
CA THR A 415 16.44 -0.82 0.20
C THR A 415 16.08 0.35 -0.72
N LEU A 416 17.09 1.07 -1.20
CA LEU A 416 16.93 2.08 -2.24
C LEU A 416 16.86 1.43 -3.61
N ARG A 417 16.01 1.96 -4.49
CA ARG A 417 15.79 1.46 -5.85
C ARG A 417 15.62 2.65 -6.78
N GLU A 418 16.28 2.60 -7.93
CA GLU A 418 15.97 3.48 -9.07
C GLU A 418 14.64 3.09 -9.73
#